data_AF-A0A349JUG5-F1
#
_entry.id   AF-A0A349JUG5-F1
#
_cell.length_a   1.000
_cell.length_b   1.000
_cell.length_c   1.000
_cell.angle_alpha   90.00
_cell.angle_beta   90.00
_cell.angle_gamma   90.00
#
_symmetry.space_group_name_H-M   'P 1'
#
loop_
_entity.id
_entity.type
_entity.pdbx_description
1 polymer ?
#
loop_
_entity_poly.entity_id
_entity_poly.type
_entity_poly.pdbx_seq_one_letter_code
_entity_poly.pdbx_strand_id
1 'polypeptide(L)' 'MAADHPEEAAREYATAVEIRPNFLDLRFKLAEAYMDLDMWVDACLHLKEILVKNPAFGGARVRLDALLNRMGDTEG' A
#
# COMPACT_ATOMS: atom_id res chain seq x y z
N MET A 1 8.24 -15.85 18.65
CA MET A 1 8.52 -14.47 18.22
C MET A 1 8.47 -14.50 16.70
N ALA A 2 7.27 -14.44 16.13
CA ALA A 2 7.09 -14.48 14.68
C ALA A 2 7.41 -13.07 14.18
N ALA A 3 8.68 -12.84 13.85
CA ALA A 3 9.03 -11.76 12.95
C ALA A 3 8.49 -12.16 11.58
N ASP A 4 7.20 -11.92 11.39
CA ASP A 4 6.67 -11.65 10.07
C ASP A 4 7.56 -10.50 9.56
N HIS A 5 8.31 -10.70 8.48
CA HIS A 5 9.18 -9.67 7.90
C HIS A 5 8.37 -8.96 6.82
N PRO A 6 7.55 -7.93 7.16
CA PRO A 6 6.79 -7.21 6.15
C PRO A 6 7.72 -6.51 5.14
N GLU A 7 8.99 -6.29 5.48
CA GLU A 7 10.05 -5.85 4.56
C GLU A 7 10.29 -6.85 3.43
N GLU A 8 10.37 -8.14 3.77
CA GLU A 8 10.60 -9.21 2.80
C GLU A 8 9.34 -9.41 1.94
N ALA A 9 8.16 -9.36 2.55
CA ALA A 9 6.90 -9.38 1.82
C ALA A 9 6.78 -8.20 0.85
N ALA A 10 7.11 -6.98 1.28
CA ALA A 10 7.13 -5.80 0.41
C ALA A 10 8.09 -5.99 -0.76
N ARG A 11 9.27 -6.59 -0.52
CA ARG A 11 10.25 -6.86 -1.58
C ARG A 11 9.74 -7.89 -2.60
N GLU A 12 9.14 -8.97 -2.13
CA GLU A 12 8.53 -9.99 -2.99
C GLU A 12 7.37 -9.41 -3.82
N TYR A 13 6.52 -8.57 -3.20
CA TYR A 13 5.46 -7.87 -3.91
C TYR A 13 6.00 -6.84 -4.91
N ALA A 14 7.10 -6.15 -4.60
CA ALA A 14 7.75 -5.24 -5.54
C ALA A 14 8.21 -5.98 -6.79
N THR A 15 8.88 -7.13 -6.65
CA THR A 15 9.27 -7.97 -7.78
C THR A 15 8.05 -8.49 -8.55
N ALA A 16 6.99 -8.88 -7.86
CA ALA A 16 5.75 -9.30 -8.51
C ALA A 16 5.08 -8.16 -9.32
N VAL A 17 5.14 -6.92 -8.81
CA VAL A 17 4.67 -5.71 -9.52
C VAL A 17 5.58 -5.39 -10.70
N GLU A 18 6.88 -5.62 -10.64
CA GLU A 18 7.78 -5.47 -11.79
C GLU A 18 7.47 -6.48 -12.90
N ILE A 19 7.17 -7.73 -12.53
CA ILE A 19 6.79 -8.78 -13.49
C ILE A 19 5.39 -8.49 -14.07
N ARG A 20 4.47 -7.96 -13.26
CA ARG A 20 3.10 -7.63 -13.67
C ARG A 20 2.71 -6.21 -13.24
N PRO A 21 3.19 -5.17 -13.94
CA PRO A 21 2.92 -3.78 -13.58
C PRO A 21 1.46 -3.38 -13.79
N ASN A 22 0.69 -4.21 -14.50
CA ASN A 22 -0.73 -3.99 -14.74
C ASN A 22 -1.65 -4.59 -13.66
N PHE A 23 -1.10 -5.35 -12.71
CA PHE A 23 -1.86 -5.95 -11.62
C PHE A 23 -1.96 -4.98 -10.44
N LEU A 24 -3.09 -4.28 -10.38
CA LEU A 24 -3.39 -3.34 -9.30
C LEU A 24 -3.52 -4.05 -7.94
N ASP A 25 -4.01 -5.29 -7.93
CA ASP A 25 -4.11 -6.11 -6.71
C ASP A 25 -2.73 -6.41 -6.10
N LEU A 26 -1.70 -6.64 -6.91
CA LEU A 26 -0.33 -6.84 -6.41
C LEU A 26 0.23 -5.54 -5.83
N ARG A 27 -0.01 -4.42 -6.51
CA ARG A 27 0.37 -3.11 -6.00
C ARG A 27 -0.38 -2.75 -4.71
N PHE A 28 -1.62 -3.20 -4.56
CA PHE A 28 -2.40 -3.03 -3.34
C PHE A 28 -1.79 -3.83 -2.19
N LYS A 29 -1.43 -5.10 -2.42
CA LYS A 29 -0.73 -5.93 -1.42
C LYS A 29 0.63 -5.36 -1.03
N LEU A 30 1.36 -4.78 -1.97
CA LEU A 30 2.59 -4.03 -1.69
C LEU A 30 2.34 -2.85 -0.75
N ALA A 31 1.29 -2.07 -1.02
CA ALA A 31 0.89 -0.97 -0.15
C ALA A 31 0.43 -1.46 1.25
N GLU A 32 -0.21 -2.62 1.34
CA GLU A 32 -0.53 -3.26 2.62
C GLU A 32 0.72 -3.64 3.41
N ALA A 33 1.72 -4.26 2.76
CA ALA A 33 2.99 -4.53 3.42
C ALA A 33 3.70 -3.25 3.90
N TYR A 34 3.64 -2.16 3.14
CA TYR A 34 4.15 -0.85 3.59
C TYR A 34 3.36 -0.28 4.77
N MET A 35 2.06 -0.51 4.87
CA MET A 35 1.27 -0.13 6.05
C MET A 35 1.70 -0.92 7.30
N ASP A 36 1.95 -2.22 7.17
CA ASP A 36 2.47 -3.05 8.27
C ASP A 36 3.90 -2.65 8.70
N LEU A 37 4.63 -1.96 7.82
CA LEU A 37 5.97 -1.39 8.10
C LEU A 37 5.94 0.01 8.73
N ASP A 38 4.76 0.55 9.05
CA ASP A 38 4.59 1.96 9.42
C ASP A 38 5.10 2.94 8.32
N MET A 39 5.30 2.47 7.08
CA MET A 39 5.68 3.28 5.91
C MET A 39 4.43 3.89 5.26
N TRP A 40 3.74 4.72 6.03
CA TRP A 40 2.44 5.30 5.66
C TRP A 40 2.50 6.17 4.39
N VAL A 41 3.61 6.88 4.20
CA VAL A 41 3.82 7.78 3.04
C VAL A 41 3.92 6.98 1.75
N ASP A 42 4.76 5.93 1.71
CA ASP A 42 4.94 5.06 0.55
C ASP A 42 3.67 4.27 0.21
N ALA A 43 2.99 3.74 1.23
CA ALA A 43 1.69 3.10 1.05
C ALA A 43 0.67 4.05 0.41
N CYS A 44 0.58 5.29 0.90
CA CYS A 44 -0.32 6.32 0.37
C CYS A 44 -0.03 6.63 -1.10
N LEU A 45 1.24 6.76 -1.49
CA LEU A 45 1.65 6.97 -2.88
C LEU A 45 1.17 5.82 -3.79
N HIS A 46 1.42 4.58 -3.39
CA HIS A 46 1.00 3.41 -4.17
C HIS A 46 -0.53 3.27 -4.28
N LEU A 47 -1.27 3.53 -3.20
CA LEU A 47 -2.74 3.52 -3.21
C LEU A 47 -3.32 4.61 -4.10
N LYS A 48 -2.73 5.81 -4.10
CA LYS A 48 -3.12 6.90 -5.01
C LYS A 48 -2.90 6.50 -6.46
N GLU A 49 -1.75 5.91 -6.81
CA GLU A 49 -1.52 5.46 -8.17
C GLU A 49 -2.51 4.37 -8.62
N ILE A 50 -2.91 3.48 -7.71
CA ILE A 50 -3.96 2.49 -7.98
C ILE A 50 -5.28 3.18 -8.31
N LEU A 51 -5.68 4.20 -7.54
CA LEU A 51 -6.92 4.95 -7.78
C LEU A 51 -6.86 5.80 -9.05
N VAL A 52 -5.67 6.29 -9.45
CA VAL A 52 -5.48 6.97 -10.74
C VAL A 52 -5.72 6.01 -11.90
N LYS A 53 -5.24 4.76 -11.81
CA LYS A 53 -5.45 3.74 -12.84
C LYS A 53 -6.86 3.15 -12.81
N ASN A 54 -7.39 2.90 -11.62
CA ASN A 54 -8.71 2.35 -11.40
C ASN A 54 -9.40 3.08 -10.23
N PRO A 55 -10.15 4.15 -10.53
CA PRO A 55 -10.87 4.89 -9.48
C PRO A 55 -12.00 4.08 -8.83
N ALA A 56 -12.41 2.96 -9.44
CA ALA A 56 -13.41 2.05 -8.87
C ALA A 56 -12.79 1.03 -7.89
N PHE A 57 -11.48 1.07 -7.64
CA PHE A 57 -10.81 0.14 -6.72
C PHE A 57 -11.13 0.48 -5.26
N GLY A 58 -12.24 -0.07 -4.76
CA GLY A 58 -12.79 0.25 -3.44
C GLY A 58 -11.82 -0.01 -2.28
N GLY A 59 -11.04 -1.10 -2.35
CA GLY A 59 -10.04 -1.43 -1.34
C GLY A 59 -8.99 -0.35 -1.14
N ALA A 60 -8.47 0.21 -2.24
CA ALA A 60 -7.47 1.27 -2.19
C ALA A 60 -8.03 2.58 -1.64
N ARG A 61 -9.29 2.89 -1.96
CA ARG A 61 -9.95 4.09 -1.44
C ARG A 61 -10.14 4.01 0.07
N VAL A 62 -10.58 2.86 0.59
CA VAL A 62 -10.75 2.64 2.03
C VAL A 62 -9.41 2.70 2.77
N ARG A 63 -8.38 2.04 2.24
CA ARG A 63 -7.04 2.08 2.86
C ARG A 63 -6.43 3.48 2.84
N LEU A 64 -6.57 4.21 1.73
CA LEU A 64 -6.06 5.58 1.60
C LEU A 64 -6.74 6.52 2.60
N ASP A 65 -8.06 6.42 2.77
CA ASP A 65 -8.82 7.22 3.72
C ASP A 65 -8.36 6.96 5.17
N ALA A 66 -8.21 5.68 5.54
CA ALA A 66 -7.69 5.28 6.85
C ALA A 66 -6.26 5.80 7.10
N LEU A 67 -5.41 5.74 6.07
CA LEU A 67 -4.04 6.27 6.09
C LEU A 67 -4.01 7.80 6.27
N LEU A 68 -4.82 8.52 5.51
CA LEU A 68 -4.91 9.99 5.60
C LEU A 68 -5.44 10.42 6.97
N ASN A 69 -6.43 9.72 7.51
CA ASN A 69 -6.93 9.99 8.85
C ASN A 69 -5.82 9.80 9.90
N ARG A 70 -5.04 8.71 9.79
CA ARG A 70 -3.94 8.44 10.72
C ARG A 70 -2.78 9.43 10.60
N MET A 71 -2.44 9.89 9.40
CA MET A 71 -1.41 10.91 9.17
C MET A 71 -1.88 12.32 9.57
N GLY A 72 -3.16 12.65 9.36
CA GLY A 72 -3.73 13.94 9.76
C GLY A 72 -3.90 14.07 11.28
N ASP A 73 -4.15 12.96 12.00
CA ASP A 73 -4.25 12.95 13.47
C ASP A 73 -2.90 13.26 14.14
N THR A 74 -1.78 12.99 13.46
CA THR A 74 -0.43 13.33 13.95
C THR A 74 -0.03 14.79 13.77
N GLU A 75 -0.84 15.63 13.11
CA GLU A 75 -0.58 17.07 12.94
C GLU A 75 -1.31 17.96 13.97
N GLY A 76 -1.85 17.38 15.06
CA GLY A 76 -2.56 18.07 16.15
C GLY A 76 -1.70 18.47 17.34
#